data_AF-W1VLX0-F1
#
_entry.id   AF-W1VLX0-F1
#
_cell.length_a   1.000
_cell.length_b   1.000
_cell.length_c   1.000
_cell.angle_alpha   90.00
_cell.angle_beta   90.00
_cell.angle_gamma   90.00
#
_symmetry.space_group_name_H-M   'P 1'
#
loop_
_entity.id
_entity.type
_entity.pdbx_description
1 polymer ?
#
loop_
_entity_poly.entity_id
_entity_poly.type
_entity_poly.pdbx_seq_one_letter_code
_entity_poly.pdbx_strand_id
1 'polypeptide(L)'
;MSPKPTGVTAGAHPGTWDEDPTAASILLATGRPRHDLLVVAEPALLAELDAAWGRLAARVRLSFLPGVSAPQVPGQEDLLTSHDRGGLGVLVARGRTCL
;
A
#
# COMPACT_ATOMS: atom_id res chain seq x y z
N MET A 1 -25.99 26.88 24.56
CA MET A 1 -26.18 25.81 23.56
C MET A 1 -24.85 25.53 22.87
N SER A 2 -24.14 24.49 23.28
CA SER A 2 -23.27 23.71 22.36
C SER A 2 -24.16 22.67 21.64
N PRO A 3 -23.72 21.95 20.58
CA PRO A 3 -22.39 21.86 19.96
C PRO A 3 -22.40 21.86 18.39
N LYS A 4 -21.23 21.89 17.74
CA LYS A 4 -20.77 20.81 16.82
C LYS A 4 -19.30 21.06 16.42
N PRO A 5 -18.39 20.09 16.58
CA PRO A 5 -17.03 20.20 16.08
C PRO A 5 -17.04 19.97 14.56
N THR A 6 -16.62 20.97 13.80
CA THR A 6 -16.32 20.80 12.37
C THR A 6 -15.04 19.97 12.29
N GLY A 7 -15.17 18.79 11.69
CA GLY A 7 -14.11 17.80 11.59
C GLY A 7 -12.84 18.39 10.99
N VAL A 8 -11.71 18.04 11.61
CA VAL A 8 -10.39 18.11 10.99
C VAL A 8 -10.42 17.22 9.75
N THR A 9 -10.41 17.82 8.57
CA THR A 9 -9.82 17.18 7.39
C THR A 9 -8.31 17.28 7.57
N ALA A 10 -7.71 16.26 8.17
CA ALA A 10 -6.26 16.09 8.14
C ALA A 10 -5.91 15.71 6.69
N GLY A 11 -5.71 16.72 5.84
CA GLY A 11 -4.90 16.53 4.65
C GLY A 11 -3.52 16.13 5.14
N ALA A 12 -3.01 14.98 4.66
CA ALA A 12 -1.66 14.54 4.96
C ALA A 12 -0.69 15.64 4.52
N HIS A 13 -0.13 16.37 5.50
CA HIS A 13 0.99 17.25 5.25
C HIS A 13 2.19 16.37 4.88
N PRO A 14 2.99 16.73 3.86
CA PRO A 14 4.26 16.06 3.59
C PRO A 14 5.26 16.46 4.69
N GLY A 15 5.05 15.94 5.90
CA GLY A 15 5.99 16.00 6.99
C GLY A 15 7.17 15.09 6.68
N THR A 16 8.35 15.49 7.13
CA THR A 16 9.59 14.71 7.07
C THR A 16 9.33 13.28 7.54
N TRP A 17 9.60 12.31 6.65
CA TRP A 17 9.42 10.86 6.81
C TRP A 17 9.94 10.25 8.13
N ASP A 18 10.70 11.00 8.92
CA ASP A 18 11.47 10.55 10.09
C ASP A 18 10.65 10.48 11.39
N GLU A 19 9.51 11.18 11.50
CA GLU A 19 8.70 11.24 12.73
C GLU A 19 7.26 10.73 12.59
N ASP A 20 6.88 10.17 11.44
CA ASP A 20 5.53 9.63 11.26
C ASP A 20 5.50 8.15 11.68
N PRO A 21 4.83 7.76 12.79
CA PRO A 21 4.65 6.35 13.15
C PRO A 21 3.91 5.56 12.06
N THR A 22 3.18 6.24 11.18
CA THR A 22 2.59 5.68 9.97
C THR A 22 3.63 5.23 8.96
N ALA A 23 4.82 5.85 8.90
CA ALA A 23 5.88 5.50 7.96
C ALA A 23 6.38 4.05 8.17
N ALA A 24 6.29 3.52 9.40
CA ALA A 24 6.62 2.13 9.71
C ALA A 24 5.55 1.11 9.25
N SER A 25 4.40 1.56 8.74
CA SER A 25 3.27 0.67 8.45
C SER A 25 3.59 -0.36 7.37
N ILE A 26 4.40 -0.02 6.36
CA ILE A 26 4.82 -0.99 5.33
C ILE A 26 5.75 -2.04 5.93
N LEU A 27 6.69 -1.64 6.78
CA LEU A 27 7.56 -2.56 7.54
C LEU A 27 6.71 -3.52 8.38
N LEU A 28 5.77 -2.99 9.17
CA LEU A 28 4.90 -3.80 10.03
C LEU A 28 3.99 -4.73 9.20
N ALA A 29 3.43 -4.24 8.10
CA ALA A 29 2.50 -4.98 7.26
C ALA A 29 3.17 -6.09 6.42
N THR A 30 4.45 -5.92 6.07
CA THR A 30 5.17 -6.86 5.20
C THR A 30 6.22 -7.69 5.95
N GLY A 31 6.57 -7.30 7.18
CA GLY A 31 7.66 -7.90 7.95
C GLY A 31 9.05 -7.66 7.35
N ARG A 32 9.18 -6.77 6.35
CA ARG A 32 10.43 -6.52 5.63
C ARG A 32 10.88 -5.07 5.80
N PRO A 33 12.10 -4.80 6.30
CA PRO A 33 12.57 -3.44 6.56
C PRO A 33 12.86 -2.63 5.29
N ARG A 34 13.01 -3.31 4.15
CA ARG A 34 13.32 -2.69 2.87
C ARG A 34 12.78 -3.51 1.71
N HIS A 35 12.13 -2.82 0.78
CA HIS A 35 11.82 -3.32 -0.56
C HIS A 35 12.71 -2.61 -1.57
N ASP A 36 13.08 -3.33 -2.62
CA ASP A 36 13.93 -2.83 -3.70
C ASP A 36 13.10 -2.28 -4.86
N LEU A 37 11.84 -2.71 -4.99
CA LEU A 37 10.93 -2.29 -6.04
C LEU A 37 9.49 -2.15 -5.52
N LEU A 38 8.80 -1.10 -5.96
CA LEU A 38 7.34 -0.95 -5.86
C LEU A 38 6.74 -0.98 -7.28
N VAL A 39 5.76 -1.83 -7.50
CA VAL A 39 5.04 -1.98 -8.76
C VAL A 39 3.58 -1.61 -8.57
N VAL A 40 3.10 -0.70 -9.41
CA VAL A 40 1.71 -0.29 -9.54
C VAL A 40 1.39 -0.31 -11.02
N ALA A 41 0.41 -1.09 -11.45
CA ALA A 41 0.05 -1.21 -12.87
C ALA A 41 -1.43 -1.57 -13.05
N GLU A 42 -1.85 -1.73 -14.31
CA GLU A 42 -3.18 -2.24 -14.63
C GLU A 42 -3.37 -3.69 -14.10
N PRO A 43 -4.56 -4.04 -13.60
CA PRO A 43 -4.81 -5.37 -13.01
C PRO A 43 -4.47 -6.54 -13.92
N ALA A 44 -4.78 -6.42 -15.22
CA ALA A 44 -4.50 -7.48 -16.20
C ALA A 44 -2.99 -7.77 -16.32
N LEU A 45 -2.16 -6.72 -16.42
CA LEU A 45 -0.71 -6.86 -16.49
C LEU A 45 -0.12 -7.48 -15.22
N LEU A 46 -0.65 -7.08 -14.05
CA LEU A 46 -0.19 -7.66 -12.78
C LEU A 46 -0.49 -9.16 -12.70
N ALA A 47 -1.68 -9.56 -13.14
CA ALA A 47 -2.10 -10.96 -13.18
C ALA A 47 -1.25 -11.80 -14.15
N GLU A 48 -0.92 -11.27 -15.33
CA GLU A 48 -0.02 -11.93 -16.30
C GLU A 48 1.37 -12.22 -15.71
N LEU A 49 1.83 -11.37 -14.79
CA LEU A 49 3.14 -11.47 -14.17
C LEU A 49 3.13 -12.23 -12.83
N ASP A 50 2.00 -12.84 -12.43
CA ASP A 50 1.86 -13.47 -11.11
C ASP A 50 2.91 -14.52 -10.80
N ALA A 51 3.23 -15.37 -11.78
CA ALA A 51 4.27 -16.38 -11.66
C ALA A 51 5.69 -15.80 -11.61
N ALA A 52 5.89 -14.57 -12.09
CA ALA A 52 7.19 -13.93 -12.20
C ALA A 52 7.58 -13.13 -10.95
N TRP A 53 6.66 -12.83 -10.04
CA TRP A 53 6.97 -11.99 -8.86
C TRP A 53 7.92 -12.66 -7.86
N GLY A 54 8.03 -13.98 -7.89
CA GLY A 54 8.86 -14.75 -6.96
C GLY A 54 8.03 -15.35 -5.83
N ARG A 55 8.68 -15.62 -4.69
CA ARG A 55 8.01 -16.24 -3.54
C ARG A 55 7.21 -15.18 -2.79
N LEU A 56 5.91 -15.41 -2.62
CA LEU A 56 5.07 -14.56 -1.77
C LEU A 56 5.58 -14.58 -0.32
N ALA A 57 5.84 -13.40 0.24
CA ALA A 57 6.30 -13.21 1.61
C ALA A 57 5.19 -12.66 2.52
N ALA A 58 4.38 -11.72 2.03
CA ALA A 58 3.28 -11.14 2.79
C ALA A 58 2.14 -10.67 1.89
N ARG A 59 0.93 -10.60 2.46
CA ARG A 59 -0.30 -10.12 1.81
C ARG A 59 -1.07 -9.25 2.80
N VAL A 60 -1.37 -8.01 2.43
CA VAL A 60 -2.10 -7.05 3.28
C VAL A 60 -3.07 -6.23 2.43
N ARG A 61 -4.10 -5.66 3.04
CA ARG A 61 -4.99 -4.72 2.34
C ARG A 61 -4.33 -3.36 2.21
N LEU A 62 -4.53 -2.68 1.07
CA LEU A 62 -4.03 -1.32 0.89
C LEU A 62 -4.69 -0.37 1.89
N SER A 63 -6.01 -0.49 2.07
CA SER A 63 -6.80 0.30 3.02
C SER A 63 -6.46 0.10 4.51
N PHE A 64 -5.63 -0.88 4.83
CA PHE A 64 -5.08 -1.06 6.18
C PHE A 64 -3.84 -0.22 6.44
N LEU A 65 -3.20 0.28 5.39
CA LEU A 65 -2.10 1.22 5.54
C LEU A 65 -2.70 2.59 5.88
N PRO A 66 -2.25 3.24 6.96
CA PRO A 66 -2.79 4.55 7.31
C PRO A 66 -2.47 5.57 6.21
N GLY A 67 -3.44 6.42 5.89
CA GLY A 67 -3.36 7.37 4.78
C GLY A 67 -3.68 6.78 3.39
N VAL A 68 -3.88 5.47 3.26
CA VAL A 68 -4.19 4.81 1.99
C VAL A 68 -5.69 4.54 1.89
N SER A 69 -6.31 5.06 0.83
CA SER A 69 -7.74 4.82 0.57
C SER A 69 -7.95 3.46 -0.11
N ALA A 70 -9.07 2.81 0.17
CA ALA A 70 -9.48 1.63 -0.58
C ALA A 70 -9.75 2.01 -2.06
N PRO A 71 -9.25 1.25 -3.04
CA PRO A 71 -9.61 1.43 -4.44
C PRO A 71 -11.13 1.27 -4.65
N GLN A 72 -11.75 2.22 -5.33
CA GLN A 72 -13.20 2.26 -5.54
C GLN A 72 -13.63 1.80 -6.95
N VAL A 73 -12.68 1.70 -7.88
CA VAL A 73 -12.96 1.35 -9.28
C VAL A 73 -13.14 -0.17 -9.42
N PRO A 74 -14.18 -0.65 -10.11
CA PRO A 74 -14.35 -2.08 -10.37
C PRO A 74 -13.12 -2.72 -11.03
N GLY A 75 -12.76 -3.91 -10.59
CA GLY A 75 -11.58 -4.63 -11.07
C GLY A 75 -10.26 -4.20 -10.40
N GLN A 76 -10.28 -3.15 -9.58
CA GLN A 76 -9.17 -2.87 -8.66
C GLN A 76 -9.34 -3.69 -7.38
N GLU A 77 -8.26 -4.34 -6.96
CA GLU A 77 -8.22 -5.05 -5.68
C GLU A 77 -7.86 -4.07 -4.55
N ASP A 78 -8.23 -4.36 -3.31
CA ASP A 78 -7.70 -3.66 -2.15
C ASP A 78 -6.53 -4.46 -1.58
N LEU A 79 -5.42 -4.53 -2.34
CA LEU A 79 -4.36 -5.47 -2.04
C LEU A 79 -2.93 -4.98 -2.28
N LEU A 80 -2.07 -5.25 -1.30
CA LEU A 80 -0.63 -5.12 -1.39
C LEU A 80 0.02 -6.48 -1.10
N THR A 81 0.92 -6.91 -1.98
CA THR A 81 1.68 -8.15 -1.81
C THR A 81 3.17 -7.87 -1.80
N SER A 82 3.89 -8.50 -0.89
CA SER A 82 5.35 -8.49 -0.84
C SER A 82 5.87 -9.83 -1.32
N HIS A 83 6.86 -9.83 -2.20
CA HIS A 83 7.51 -11.01 -2.75
C HIS A 83 9.02 -10.94 -2.53
N ASP A 84 9.64 -12.11 -2.47
CA ASP A 84 11.09 -12.27 -2.57
C ASP A 84 11.44 -12.86 -3.93
N ARG A 85 12.19 -12.11 -4.73
CA ARG A 85 12.68 -12.52 -6.04
C ARG A 85 14.20 -12.56 -6.02
N GLY A 86 14.75 -13.72 -5.69
CA GLY A 86 16.21 -13.92 -5.65
C GLY A 86 16.90 -12.97 -4.67
N GLY A 87 16.28 -12.73 -3.51
CA GLY A 87 16.76 -11.78 -2.50
C GLY A 87 16.28 -10.34 -2.67
N LEU A 88 15.73 -9.97 -3.83
CA LEU A 88 15.12 -8.65 -4.05
C LEU A 88 13.70 -8.61 -3.49
N GLY A 89 13.39 -7.57 -2.70
CA GLY A 89 12.06 -7.34 -2.16
C GLY A 89 11.19 -6.60 -3.16
N VAL A 90 10.19 -7.28 -3.71
CA VAL A 90 9.24 -6.67 -4.66
C VAL A 90 7.91 -6.45 -3.98
N LEU A 91 7.46 -5.21 -3.95
CA LEU A 91 6.17 -4.81 -3.42
C LEU A 91 5.23 -4.54 -4.60
N VAL A 92 4.08 -5.21 -4.65
CA VAL A 92 3.10 -5.09 -5.74
C VAL A 92 1.78 -4.62 -5.16
N ALA A 93 1.37 -3.40 -5.51
CA ALA A 93 0.06 -2.87 -5.18
C ALA A 93 -0.93 -3.22 -6.31
N ARG A 94 -1.88 -4.10 -6.00
CA ARG A 94 -3.03 -4.39 -6.86
C ARG A 94 -4.18 -3.56 -6.35
N GLY A 95 -4.41 -2.44 -7.01
CA GLY A 95 -5.37 -1.46 -6.52
C GLY A 95 -4.91 -0.04 -6.70
N ARG A 96 -5.23 0.56 -7.85
CA ARG A 96 -4.98 1.98 -8.07
C ARG A 96 -6.15 2.79 -7.55
N THR A 97 -5.84 3.77 -6.70
CA THR A 97 -6.78 4.83 -6.31
C THR A 97 -6.66 5.98 -7.30
N CYS A 98 -7.70 6.24 -8.08
CA CYS A 98 -7.89 7.52 -8.74
C CYS A 98 -8.81 8.38 -7.86
N LEU A 99 -8.46 9.67 -7.73
CA LEU A 99 -9.31 10.70 -7.13
C LEU A 99 -10.25 11.28 -8.18
#